data_AF-Q5L4U4-F1
#
_entry.id   AF-Q5L4U4-F1
#
_cell.length_a   1.000
_cell.length_b   1.000
_cell.length_c   1.000
_cell.angle_alpha   90.00
_cell.angle_beta   90.00
_cell.angle_gamma   90.00
#
_symmetry.space_group_name_H-M   'P 1'
#
loop_
_entity.id
_entity.type
_entity.pdbx_description
1 polymer ?
#
loop_
_entity_poly.entity_id
_entity_poly.type
_entity_poly.pdbx_seq_one_letter_code
_entity_poly.pdbx_strand_id
1 'polypeptide(L)'
;MAMALRKKKVKRSFLLIEVLMSLSLVCLVLMPCIRFYCGVHKSIQDDVINLQLPAVIDYCFFAVEDTMREHMLNGNFPTSGSGELSCVVYTSQGKGIRVPYVYSIDIRKGMRVETNMVKACFADVVVEIFPNQKYTTSVQRSVCVVV
;
A
#
# COMPACT_ATOMS: atom_id res chain seq x y z
N MET A 1 -56.17 -45.69 -12.71
CA MET A 1 -55.00 -44.98 -13.30
C MET A 1 -54.79 -43.56 -12.74
N ALA A 2 -55.84 -42.77 -12.46
CA ALA A 2 -55.73 -41.40 -11.92
C ALA A 2 -55.07 -41.27 -10.52
N MET A 3 -55.21 -42.28 -9.66
CA MET A 3 -54.67 -42.27 -8.29
C MET A 3 -53.12 -42.38 -8.24
N ALA A 4 -52.53 -43.09 -9.20
CA ALA A 4 -51.07 -43.22 -9.34
C ALA A 4 -50.42 -41.92 -9.87
N LEU A 5 -51.10 -41.21 -10.78
CA LEU A 5 -50.70 -39.89 -11.29
C LEU A 5 -50.76 -38.81 -10.21
N ARG A 6 -51.78 -38.82 -9.34
CA ARG A 6 -51.87 -37.92 -8.17
C ARG A 6 -50.72 -38.17 -7.17
N LYS A 7 -50.44 -39.43 -6.83
CA LYS A 7 -49.31 -39.78 -5.94
C LYS A 7 -47.95 -39.37 -6.52
N LYS A 8 -47.74 -39.51 -7.83
CA LYS A 8 -46.52 -39.04 -8.52
C LYS A 8 -46.38 -37.52 -8.47
N LYS A 9 -47.45 -36.76 -8.72
CA LYS A 9 -47.45 -35.29 -8.64
C LYS A 9 -47.12 -34.79 -7.22
N VAL A 10 -47.74 -35.38 -6.20
CA VAL A 10 -47.50 -35.03 -4.78
C VAL A 10 -46.05 -35.32 -4.36
N LYS A 11 -45.50 -36.48 -4.73
CA LYS A 11 -44.08 -36.80 -4.47
C LYS A 11 -43.12 -35.83 -5.17
N ARG A 12 -43.44 -35.42 -6.41
CA ARG A 12 -42.64 -34.45 -7.15
C ARG A 12 -42.68 -33.06 -6.52
N SER A 13 -43.85 -32.61 -6.06
CA SER A 13 -44.01 -31.34 -5.34
C SER A 13 -43.28 -31.35 -4.00
N PHE A 14 -43.30 -32.47 -3.27
CA PHE A 14 -42.57 -32.62 -2.01
C PHE A 14 -41.05 -32.50 -2.23
N LEU A 15 -40.53 -33.18 -3.24
CA LEU A 15 -39.10 -33.14 -3.61
C LEU A 15 -38.69 -31.73 -4.10
N LEU A 16 -39.58 -31.02 -4.78
CA LEU A 16 -39.34 -29.63 -5.23
C LEU A 16 -39.28 -28.64 -4.06
N ILE A 17 -40.16 -28.81 -3.06
CA ILE A 17 -40.15 -28.01 -1.83
C ILE A 17 -38.87 -28.28 -1.03
N GLU A 18 -38.45 -29.54 -0.91
CA GLU A 18 -37.23 -29.93 -0.21
C GLU A 18 -35.96 -29.37 -0.88
N VAL A 19 -35.93 -29.36 -2.23
CA VAL A 19 -34.86 -28.71 -3.00
C VAL A 19 -34.88 -27.18 -2.84
N LEU A 20 -36.06 -26.54 -2.86
CA LEU A 20 -36.17 -25.10 -2.63
C LEU A 20 -35.75 -24.69 -1.22
N MET A 21 -36.11 -25.49 -0.22
CA MET A 21 -35.74 -25.26 1.18
C MET A 21 -34.25 -25.47 1.43
N SER A 22 -33.64 -26.49 0.81
CA SER A 22 -32.19 -26.69 0.91
C SER A 22 -31.43 -25.57 0.19
N LEU A 23 -31.89 -25.12 -0.98
CA LEU A 23 -31.29 -24.01 -1.71
C LEU A 23 -31.40 -22.69 -0.92
N SER A 24 -32.55 -22.42 -0.30
CA SER A 24 -32.75 -21.20 0.50
C SER A 24 -31.86 -21.20 1.75
N LEU A 25 -31.70 -22.35 2.40
CA LEU A 25 -30.81 -22.51 3.56
C LEU A 25 -29.34 -22.30 3.17
N VAL A 26 -28.92 -22.85 2.03
CA VAL A 26 -27.59 -22.63 1.46
C VAL A 26 -27.34 -21.15 1.16
N CYS A 27 -28.30 -20.45 0.55
CA CYS A 27 -28.20 -19.02 0.28
C CYS A 27 -28.14 -18.18 1.56
N LEU A 28 -28.92 -18.54 2.60
CA LEU A 28 -28.91 -17.86 3.90
C LEU A 28 -27.58 -17.97 4.62
N VAL A 29 -26.84 -19.07 4.44
CA VAL A 29 -25.49 -19.25 5.01
C VAL A 29 -24.42 -18.60 4.13
N LEU A 30 -24.47 -18.79 2.81
CA LEU A 30 -23.45 -18.28 1.89
C LEU A 30 -23.42 -16.75 1.81
N MET A 31 -24.57 -16.08 1.78
CA MET A 31 -24.64 -14.62 1.68
C MET A 31 -23.87 -13.89 2.80
N PRO A 32 -24.07 -14.18 4.10
CA PRO A 32 -23.29 -13.57 5.17
C PRO A 32 -21.82 -14.01 5.14
N CYS A 33 -21.50 -15.25 4.78
CA CYS A 33 -20.11 -15.70 4.64
C CYS A 33 -19.36 -14.93 3.54
N ILE A 34 -19.99 -14.71 2.38
CA ILE A 34 -19.43 -13.91 1.28
C ILE A 34 -19.27 -12.46 1.71
N ARG A 35 -20.28 -11.86 2.33
CA ARG A 35 -20.20 -10.47 2.82
C ARG A 35 -19.11 -10.29 3.87
N PHE A 36 -18.99 -11.24 4.79
CA PHE A 36 -17.94 -11.25 5.80
C PHE A 36 -16.56 -11.37 5.15
N TYR A 37 -16.38 -12.33 4.25
CA TYR A 37 -15.11 -12.52 3.53
C TYR A 37 -14.73 -11.30 2.70
N CYS A 38 -15.66 -10.72 1.94
CA CYS A 38 -15.42 -9.50 1.16
C CYS A 38 -15.12 -8.30 2.07
N GLY A 39 -15.78 -8.19 3.23
CA GLY A 39 -15.52 -7.13 4.20
C GLY A 39 -14.14 -7.24 4.83
N VAL A 40 -13.74 -8.44 5.27
CA VAL A 40 -12.40 -8.72 5.80
C VAL A 40 -11.34 -8.47 4.74
N HIS A 41 -11.56 -8.94 3.50
CA HIS A 41 -10.63 -8.73 2.40
C HIS A 41 -10.42 -7.25 2.08
N LYS A 42 -11.50 -6.46 2.11
CA LYS A 42 -11.42 -5.01 1.92
C LYS A 42 -10.67 -4.31 3.07
N SER A 43 -10.95 -4.70 4.31
CA SER A 43 -10.23 -4.20 5.50
C SER A 43 -8.73 -4.47 5.39
N ILE A 44 -8.35 -5.70 5.00
CA ILE A 44 -6.94 -6.05 4.82
C ILE A 44 -6.31 -5.23 3.70
N GLN A 45 -7.00 -5.02 2.57
CA GLN A 45 -6.50 -4.19 1.47
C GLN A 45 -6.28 -2.73 1.87
N ASP A 46 -7.18 -2.17 2.68
CA ASP A 46 -7.03 -0.81 3.20
C ASP A 46 -5.88 -0.73 4.24
N ASP A 47 -5.66 -1.80 5.01
CA ASP A 47 -4.55 -1.92 5.97
C ASP A 47 -3.18 -2.27 5.34
N VAL A 48 -3.13 -2.70 4.07
CA VAL A 48 -1.87 -2.98 3.36
C VAL A 48 -0.94 -1.78 3.39
N ILE A 49 -1.48 -0.56 3.26
CA ILE A 49 -0.68 0.67 3.30
C ILE A 49 -0.07 0.86 4.69
N ASN A 50 -0.83 0.63 5.76
CA ASN A 50 -0.32 0.73 7.13
C ASN A 50 0.74 -0.34 7.43
N LEU A 51 0.52 -1.56 6.96
CA LEU A 51 1.46 -2.67 7.11
C LEU A 51 2.79 -2.42 6.38
N GLN A 52 2.73 -1.78 5.20
CA GLN A 52 3.90 -1.47 4.39
C GLN A 52 4.48 -0.08 4.67
N LEU A 53 3.84 0.74 5.52
CA LEU A 53 4.25 2.12 5.80
C LEU A 53 5.72 2.23 6.26
N PRO A 54 6.26 1.38 7.15
CA PRO A 54 7.68 1.42 7.50
C PRO A 54 8.60 1.20 6.29
N ALA A 55 8.28 0.24 5.43
CA ALA A 55 9.05 -0.04 4.22
C ALA A 55 8.95 1.11 3.19
N VAL A 56 7.78 1.76 3.10
CA VAL A 56 7.58 2.96 2.28
C VAL A 56 8.44 4.11 2.80
N ILE A 57 8.46 4.35 4.11
CA ILE A 57 9.30 5.37 4.73
C ILE A 57 10.77 5.12 4.37
N ASP A 58 11.27 3.91 4.59
CA ASP A 58 12.66 3.55 4.28
C ASP A 58 12.98 3.75 2.79
N TYR A 59 12.09 3.31 1.90
CA TYR A 59 12.23 3.52 0.45
C TYR A 59 12.36 5.00 0.10
N CYS A 60 11.51 5.87 0.68
CA CYS A 60 11.56 7.30 0.41
C CYS A 60 12.90 7.92 0.86
N PHE A 61 13.42 7.52 2.02
CA PHE A 61 14.73 7.99 2.47
C PHE A 61 15.87 7.49 1.58
N PHE A 62 15.85 6.22 1.16
CA PHE A 62 16.85 5.71 0.22
C PHE A 62 16.84 6.43 -1.13
N ALA A 63 15.65 6.73 -1.67
CA ALA A 63 15.54 7.51 -2.91
C ALA A 63 16.15 8.91 -2.77
N VAL A 64 15.98 9.56 -1.63
CA VAL A 64 16.61 10.86 -1.34
C VAL A 64 18.12 10.72 -1.21
N GLU A 65 18.61 9.70 -0.50
CA GLU A 65 20.05 9.43 -0.35
C GLU A 65 20.73 9.13 -1.70
N ASP A 66 20.08 8.34 -2.57
CA ASP A 66 20.59 8.03 -3.90
C ASP A 66 20.69 9.28 -4.78
N THR A 67 19.68 10.16 -4.71
CA THR A 67 19.71 11.45 -5.41
C THR A 67 20.86 12.33 -4.91
N MET A 68 21.06 12.42 -3.60
CA MET A 68 22.17 13.16 -3.01
C MET A 68 23.53 12.56 -3.43
N ARG A 69 23.64 11.23 -3.45
CA ARG A 69 24.84 10.51 -3.88
C ARG A 69 25.17 10.81 -5.35
N GLU A 70 24.16 10.83 -6.21
CA GLU A 70 24.31 11.16 -7.63
C GLU A 70 24.82 12.62 -7.81
N HIS A 71 24.27 13.58 -7.06
CA HIS A 71 24.79 14.95 -7.06
C HIS A 71 26.27 15.00 -6.65
N MET A 72 26.64 14.31 -5.58
CA MET A 72 28.02 14.24 -5.09
C MET A 72 28.98 13.61 -6.10
N LEU A 73 28.58 12.52 -6.76
CA LEU A 73 29.34 11.84 -7.82
C LEU A 73 29.54 12.73 -9.05
N ASN A 74 28.56 13.56 -9.38
CA ASN A 74 28.65 14.54 -10.46
C ASN A 74 29.47 15.80 -10.08
N GLY A 75 30.08 15.82 -8.89
CA GLY A 75 30.86 16.94 -8.37
C GLY A 75 30.01 18.13 -7.90
N ASN A 76 28.68 17.98 -7.88
CA ASN A 76 27.76 18.99 -7.37
C ASN A 76 27.59 18.82 -5.86
N PHE A 77 27.55 19.95 -5.16
CA PHE A 77 27.23 19.91 -3.74
C PHE A 77 25.71 19.75 -3.57
N PRO A 78 25.23 18.76 -2.79
CA PRO A 78 23.81 18.64 -2.50
C PRO A 78 23.28 19.95 -1.91
N THR A 79 22.15 20.42 -2.42
CA THR A 79 21.51 21.67 -1.97
C THR A 79 20.33 21.36 -1.08
N SER A 80 20.12 22.18 -0.05
CA SER A 80 18.87 22.18 0.70
C SER A 80 17.71 22.54 -0.21
N GLY A 81 16.54 21.96 0.03
CA GLY A 81 15.35 22.19 -0.80
C GLY A 81 14.24 21.19 -0.52
N SER A 82 13.15 21.30 -1.27
CA SER A 82 12.04 20.36 -1.22
C SER A 82 11.70 19.82 -2.60
N GLY A 83 11.12 18.62 -2.64
CA GLY A 83 10.67 17.98 -3.86
C GLY A 83 9.47 17.08 -3.63
N GLU A 84 8.75 16.77 -4.70
CA GLU A 84 7.61 15.86 -4.70
C GLU A 84 7.93 14.64 -5.56
N LEU A 85 7.68 13.46 -5.00
CA LEU A 85 7.93 12.17 -5.62
C LEU A 85 6.77 11.22 -5.34
N SER A 86 6.84 10.02 -5.93
CA SER A 86 5.87 8.98 -5.64
C SER A 86 6.54 7.62 -5.61
N CYS A 87 6.14 6.77 -4.67
CA CYS A 87 6.53 5.36 -4.67
C CYS A 87 5.33 4.49 -5.06
N VAL A 88 5.58 3.26 -5.50
CA VAL A 88 4.53 2.30 -5.86
C VAL A 88 4.57 1.15 -4.88
N VAL A 89 3.44 0.90 -4.25
CA VAL A 89 3.20 -0.15 -3.25
C VAL A 89 2.31 -1.20 -3.88
N TYR A 90 2.63 -2.48 -3.74
CA TYR A 90 1.86 -3.56 -4.36
C TYR A 90 0.97 -4.26 -3.33
N THR A 91 -0.30 -4.45 -3.69
CA THR A 91 -1.21 -5.30 -2.91
C THR A 91 -0.89 -6.78 -3.13
N SER A 92 -1.44 -7.65 -2.28
CA SER A 92 -1.36 -9.12 -2.43
C SER A 92 -1.92 -9.63 -3.76
N GLN A 93 -2.70 -8.83 -4.48
CA GLN A 93 -3.23 -9.15 -5.81
C GLN A 93 -2.35 -8.60 -6.96
N GLY A 94 -1.18 -8.04 -6.64
CA GLY A 94 -0.28 -7.43 -7.63
C GLY A 94 -0.76 -6.07 -8.15
N LYS A 95 -1.80 -5.48 -7.55
CA LYS A 95 -2.26 -4.13 -7.92
C LYS A 95 -1.31 -3.09 -7.33
N GLY A 96 -0.70 -2.27 -8.18
CA GLY A 96 0.11 -1.12 -7.76
C GLY A 96 -0.76 0.03 -7.27
N ILE A 97 -0.41 0.57 -6.10
CA ILE A 97 -0.97 1.77 -5.50
C ILE A 97 0.14 2.82 -5.50
N ARG A 98 -0.12 3.98 -6.10
CA ARG A 98 0.83 5.09 -6.09
C ARG A 98 0.68 5.88 -4.80
N VAL A 99 1.76 5.99 -4.04
CA VAL A 99 1.83 6.72 -2.78
C VAL A 99 2.63 7.99 -3.01
N PRO A 100 1.99 9.17 -3.02
CA PRO A 100 2.68 10.44 -3.15
C PRO A 100 3.43 10.78 -1.85
N TYR A 101 4.61 11.35 -1.99
CA TYR A 101 5.35 11.90 -0.86
C TYR A 101 6.10 13.18 -1.24
N VAL A 102 6.23 14.07 -0.27
CA VAL A 102 7.08 15.26 -0.35
C VAL A 102 8.29 15.02 0.54
N TYR A 103 9.46 15.48 0.12
CA TYR A 103 10.64 15.48 0.96
C TYR A 103 11.20 16.88 1.06
N SER A 104 11.84 17.18 2.19
CA SER A 104 12.69 18.35 2.37
C SER A 104 14.04 17.92 2.91
N ILE A 105 15.09 18.55 2.40
CA ILE A 105 16.47 18.29 2.76
C ILE A 105 17.03 19.58 3.34
N ASP A 106 17.60 19.49 4.54
CA ASP A 106 18.38 20.56 5.14
C ASP A 106 19.83 20.09 5.35
N ILE A 107 20.73 20.59 4.52
CA ILE A 107 22.14 20.23 4.54
C ILE A 107 22.83 20.89 5.73
N ARG A 108 23.21 20.07 6.71
CA ARG A 108 23.95 20.53 7.90
C ARG A 108 25.43 20.77 7.61
N LYS A 109 26.07 19.83 6.91
CA LYS A 109 27.51 19.86 6.66
C LYS A 109 27.87 19.01 5.46
N GLY A 110 28.74 19.51 4.58
CA GLY A 110 29.40 18.66 3.58
C GLY A 110 30.91 18.73 3.70
N MET A 111 31.57 17.62 3.43
CA MET A 111 33.01 17.45 3.49
C MET A 111 33.55 17.27 2.07
N ARG A 112 34.39 18.22 1.65
CA ARG A 112 35.13 18.17 0.38
C ARG A 112 36.58 17.78 0.66
N VAL A 113 37.15 16.91 -0.19
CA VAL A 113 38.57 16.54 -0.09
C VAL A 113 39.40 17.27 -1.15
N GLU A 114 38.85 17.41 -2.36
CA GLU A 114 39.41 18.19 -3.46
C GLU A 114 38.36 19.19 -3.97
N THR A 115 38.77 20.17 -4.78
CA THR A 115 37.93 21.31 -5.21
C THR A 115 36.57 20.91 -5.78
N ASN A 116 36.46 19.71 -6.37
CA ASN A 116 35.27 19.22 -7.06
C ASN A 116 34.69 17.90 -6.51
N MET A 117 35.23 17.32 -5.42
CA MET A 117 34.79 16.02 -4.93
C MET A 117 34.21 16.13 -3.51
N VAL A 118 32.89 15.92 -3.39
CA VAL A 118 32.19 15.86 -2.11
C VAL A 118 32.22 14.42 -1.59
N LYS A 119 32.98 14.17 -0.53
CA LYS A 119 33.19 12.82 0.03
C LYS A 119 32.12 12.41 1.03
N ALA A 120 31.57 13.37 1.77
CA ALA A 120 30.48 13.12 2.70
C ALA A 120 29.53 14.32 2.78
N CYS A 121 28.24 14.05 2.99
CA CYS A 121 27.21 15.05 3.19
C CYS A 121 26.27 14.61 4.31
N PHE A 122 26.11 15.47 5.32
CA PHE A 122 25.21 15.30 6.45
C PHE A 122 24.02 16.21 6.25
N ALA A 123 22.82 15.64 6.31
CA ALA A 123 21.57 16.38 6.14
C ALA A 123 20.50 15.88 7.11
N ASP A 124 19.58 16.75 7.47
CA ASP A 124 18.29 16.32 7.97
C ASP A 124 17.34 16.21 6.81
N VAL A 125 16.64 15.09 6.74
CA VAL A 125 15.63 14.85 5.72
C VAL A 125 14.30 14.65 6.42
N VAL A 126 13.29 15.38 5.97
CA VAL A 126 11.89 15.17 6.37
C VAL A 126 11.17 14.60 5.18
N VAL A 127 10.41 13.53 5.39
CA VAL A 127 9.55 12.92 4.38
C VAL A 127 8.11 12.97 4.88
N GLU A 128 7.22 13.51 4.06
CA GLU A 128 5.78 13.57 4.28
C GLU A 128 5.06 12.68 3.27
N ILE A 129 4.46 11.60 3.75
CA ILE A 129 3.72 10.63 2.95
C ILE A 129 2.24 11.00 2.97
N PHE A 130 1.60 10.96 1.80
CA PHE A 130 0.22 11.43 1.57
C PHE A 130 0.02 12.91 1.95
N PRO A 131 0.80 13.83 1.36
CA PRO A 131 0.70 15.26 1.67
C PRO A 131 -0.72 15.76 1.44
N ASN A 132 -1.19 16.67 2.30
CA ASN A 132 -2.52 17.28 2.26
C ASN A 132 -3.70 16.30 2.44
N GLN A 133 -3.44 15.08 2.94
CA GLN A 133 -4.49 14.11 3.27
C GLN A 133 -4.70 14.00 4.77
N LYS A 134 -5.88 13.55 5.18
CA LYS A 134 -6.25 13.36 6.60
C LYS A 134 -5.32 12.39 7.34
N TYR A 135 -4.67 11.48 6.62
CA TYR A 135 -3.75 10.47 7.15
C TYR A 135 -2.29 10.74 6.77
N THR A 136 -1.89 12.01 6.70
CA THR A 136 -0.50 12.40 6.42
C THR A 136 0.44 11.81 7.49
N THR A 137 1.54 11.19 7.05
CA THR A 137 2.60 10.70 7.95
C THR A 137 3.88 11.48 7.67
N SER A 138 4.41 12.18 8.67
CA SER A 138 5.67 12.93 8.58
C SER A 138 6.75 12.25 9.42
N VAL A 139 7.92 12.02 8.82
CA VAL A 139 9.07 11.37 9.47
C VAL A 139 10.32 12.17 9.16
N GLN A 140 11.11 12.45 10.19
CA GLN A 140 12.42 13.09 10.06
C GLN A 140 13.53 12.11 10.40
N ARG A 141 14.59 12.09 9.59
CA ARG A 141 15.84 11.36 9.88
C ARG A 141 17.05 12.20 9.51
N SER A 142 18.12 12.07 10.30
CA SER A 142 19.43 12.57 9.88
C SER A 142 20.10 11.52 9.01
N VAL A 143 20.54 11.93 7.82
CA VAL A 143 21.21 11.07 6.83
C VAL A 143 22.66 11.50 6.66
N CYS A 144 23.53 10.54 6.42
CA CYS A 144 24.94 10.74 6.08
C CYS A 144 25.24 10.01 4.78
N VAL A 145 25.36 10.77 3.69
CA VAL A 145 25.67 10.24 2.37
C VAL A 145 27.18 10.32 2.16
N VAL A 146 27.79 9.21 1.80
CA VAL A 146 29.25 9.09 1.58
C VAL A 146 29.50 8.54 0.18
N VAL A 147 30.54 9.05 -0.48
CA VAL A 147 31.02 8.63 -1.81
C VAL A 147 32.52 8.33 -1.74
#